data_AF-A0A3S9EWS4-F1
#
_entry.id   AF-A0A3S9EWS4-F1
#
_cell.length_a   1.000
_cell.length_b   1.000
_cell.length_c   1.000
_cell.angle_alpha   90.00
_cell.angle_beta   90.00
_cell.angle_gamma   90.00
#
_symmetry.space_group_name_H-M   'P 1'
#
loop_
_entity.id
_entity.type
_entity.pdbx_description
1 polymer ?
#
loop_
_entity_poly.entity_id
_entity_poly.type
_entity_poly.pdbx_seq_one_letter_code
_entity_poly.pdbx_strand_id
1 'polypeptide(L)' 'MWKPILSAPFECDLELAVLDEDGEHALVFPCMRTRNGWKNATTGAYIDIHPTHWRDWDAQRAPTDDRNSVPQLP' A
#
# COMPACT_ATOMS: atom_id res chain seq x y z
N MET A 1 -8.52 6.21 -6.74
CA MET A 1 -9.46 6.87 -5.80
C MET A 1 -9.56 6.00 -4.56
N TRP A 2 -9.45 6.57 -3.36
CA TRP A 2 -9.56 5.81 -2.12
C TRP A 2 -10.99 5.33 -1.87
N LYS A 3 -11.11 4.15 -1.26
CA LYS A 3 -12.35 3.48 -0.87
C LYS A 3 -12.34 3.24 0.64
N PRO A 4 -13.51 3.17 1.30
CA PRO A 4 -13.58 2.92 2.73
C PRO A 4 -13.08 1.52 3.09
N ILE A 5 -12.27 1.40 4.15
CA ILE A 5 -11.63 0.12 4.55
C ILE A 5 -12.60 -1.05 4.73
N LEU A 6 -13.84 -0.74 5.11
CA LEU A 6 -14.89 -1.75 5.29
C LEU A 6 -15.18 -2.52 4.00
N SER A 7 -15.06 -1.86 2.83
CA SER A 7 -15.29 -2.44 1.51
C SER A 7 -14.07 -3.16 0.92
N ALA A 8 -12.95 -3.23 1.65
CA ALA A 8 -11.72 -3.83 1.15
C ALA A 8 -11.90 -5.34 0.92
N PRO A 9 -11.56 -5.86 -0.28
CA PRO A 9 -11.61 -7.28 -0.56
C PRO A 9 -10.58 -8.04 0.28
N PHE A 10 -10.88 -9.30 0.57
CA PHE A 10 -9.94 -10.23 1.20
C PHE A 10 -8.99 -10.79 0.17
N GLU A 11 -7.76 -11.09 0.60
CA GLU A 11 -6.78 -11.81 -0.22
C GLU A 11 -6.33 -11.11 -1.52
N CYS A 12 -6.54 -9.78 -1.62
CA CYS A 12 -6.02 -8.96 -2.71
C CYS A 12 -4.89 -8.03 -2.23
N ASP A 13 -4.00 -7.67 -3.16
CA ASP A 13 -2.97 -6.65 -2.95
C ASP A 13 -3.60 -5.25 -3.00
N LEU A 14 -3.61 -4.58 -1.85
CA LEU A 14 -4.22 -3.26 -1.70
C LEU A 14 -3.21 -2.26 -1.13
N GLU A 15 -3.24 -1.04 -1.65
CA GLU A 15 -2.60 0.12 -1.01
C GLU A 15 -3.54 0.60 0.10
N LEU A 16 -3.05 0.73 1.33
CA LEU A 16 -3.85 1.19 2.46
C LEU A 16 -3.46 2.60 2.87
N ALA A 17 -4.43 3.38 3.33
CA ALA A 17 -4.21 4.67 3.97
C ALA A 17 -4.58 4.57 5.44
N VAL A 18 -3.62 4.90 6.30
CA VAL A 18 -3.85 5.14 7.72
C VAL A 18 -4.14 6.63 7.91
N LEU A 19 -4.95 6.96 8.91
CA LEU A 19 -5.20 8.34 9.30
C LEU A 19 -4.65 8.49 10.71
N ASP A 20 -3.60 9.28 10.84
CA ASP A 20 -2.94 9.55 12.12
C ASP A 20 -3.10 11.04 12.47
N GLU A 21 -2.47 11.50 13.55
CA GLU A 21 -2.54 12.89 14.01
C GLU A 21 -2.04 13.91 12.96
N ASP A 22 -1.15 13.46 12.06
CA ASP A 22 -0.58 14.24 10.96
C ASP A 22 -1.46 14.24 9.68
N GLY A 23 -2.45 13.36 9.62
CA GLY A 23 -3.35 13.21 8.47
C GLY A 23 -3.24 11.85 7.77
N GLU A 24 -3.65 11.81 6.50
CA GLU A 24 -3.74 10.57 5.73
C GLU A 24 -2.36 10.14 5.20
N HIS A 25 -1.88 8.98 5.63
CA HIS A 25 -0.62 8.37 5.21
C HIS A 25 -0.87 7.07 4.45
N ALA A 26 -0.46 7.03 3.20
CA ALA A 26 -0.51 5.82 2.37
C ALA A 26 0.66 4.89 2.69
N LEU A 27 0.38 3.59 2.83
CA LEU A 27 1.41 2.57 2.93
C LEU A 27 2.09 2.37 1.58
N VAL A 28 3.41 2.46 1.57
CA VAL A 28 4.26 2.27 0.38
C VAL A 28 4.49 0.79 0.03
N PHE A 29 3.65 -0.11 0.53
CA PHE A 29 3.75 -1.55 0.29
C PHE A 29 2.37 -2.18 0.15
N PRO A 30 2.24 -3.25 -0.66
CA PRO A 30 0.98 -3.93 -0.83
C PRO A 30 0.60 -4.65 0.47
N CYS A 31 -0.66 -4.48 0.86
CA CYS A 31 -1.23 -5.11 2.03
C CYS A 31 -2.43 -5.95 1.64
N MET A 32 -2.58 -7.08 2.32
CA MET A 32 -3.64 -8.03 2.05
C MET A 32 -4.51 -8.18 3.29
N ARG A 33 -5.82 -8.01 3.11
CA ARG A 33 -6.80 -8.20 4.17
C ARG A 33 -6.98 -9.69 4.42
N THR A 34 -6.81 -10.12 5.66
CA THR A 34 -7.04 -11.49 6.11
C THR A 34 -8.12 -11.52 7.19
N ARG A 35 -8.56 -12.71 7.57
CA ARG A 35 -9.52 -12.89 8.68
C ARG A 35 -8.96 -12.45 10.03
N ASN A 36 -7.64 -12.49 10.19
CA ASN A 36 -6.94 -12.17 11.44
C ASN A 36 -6.43 -10.73 11.49
N GLY A 37 -6.55 -9.97 10.41
CA GLY A 37 -6.01 -8.61 10.31
C GLY A 37 -5.32 -8.37 8.97
N TRP A 38 -4.35 -7.47 8.97
CA TRP A 38 -3.59 -7.12 7.77
C TRP A 38 -2.28 -7.88 7.72
N LYS A 39 -1.90 -8.31 6.52
CA LYS A 39 -0.56 -8.82 6.26
C LYS A 39 0.08 -8.03 5.13
N ASN A 40 1.39 -7.84 5.20
CA ASN A 40 2.17 -7.35 4.08
C ASN A 40 2.15 -8.44 2.99
N ALA A 41 1.71 -8.09 1.78
CA ALA A 41 1.59 -9.06 0.70
C ALA A 41 2.94 -9.41 0.07
N THR A 42 3.93 -8.53 0.16
CA THR A 42 5.30 -8.76 -0.30
C THR A 42 6.06 -9.72 0.61
N THR A 43 6.00 -9.52 1.93
CA THR A 43 6.78 -10.32 2.89
C THR A 43 5.98 -11.45 3.53
N GLY A 44 4.65 -11.39 3.46
CA GLY A 44 3.75 -12.30 4.16
C GLY A 44 3.64 -12.05 5.67
N ALA A 45 4.31 -11.04 6.21
CA ALA A 45 4.30 -10.74 7.64
C ALA A 45 2.98 -10.08 8.07
N TYR A 46 2.42 -10.49 9.21
CA TYR A 46 1.29 -9.79 9.81
C TYR A 46 1.72 -8.39 10.29
N ILE A 47 0.87 -7.41 10.01
CA ILE A 47 1.10 -6.01 10.36
C ILE A 47 -0.07 -5.51 11.20
N ASP A 48 0.25 -4.85 12.30
CA ASP A 48 -0.74 -4.28 13.21
C ASP A 48 -0.94 -2.81 12.83
N ILE A 49 -1.91 -2.58 11.95
CA ILE A 49 -2.23 -1.25 11.42
C ILE A 49 -3.74 -1.04 11.42
N HIS A 50 -4.16 0.21 11.56
CA HIS A 50 -5.56 0.63 11.53
C HIS A 50 -5.85 1.52 10.32
N PRO A 51 -5.86 0.95 9.10
CA PRO A 51 -6.16 1.71 7.90
C PRO A 51 -7.62 2.21 7.91
N THR A 52 -7.82 3.43 7.45
CA THR A 52 -9.14 4.06 7.29
C THR A 52 -9.65 3.91 5.87
N HIS A 53 -8.74 3.90 4.89
CA HIS A 53 -9.04 3.78 3.47
C HIS A 53 -8.15 2.74 2.79
N TRP A 54 -8.58 2.28 1.62
CA TRP A 54 -7.84 1.38 0.75
C TRP A 54 -8.03 1.76 -0.72
N ARG A 55 -7.13 1.32 -1.58
CA ARG A 55 -7.31 1.33 -3.03
C ARG A 55 -6.56 0.14 -3.62
N ASP A 56 -6.83 -0.16 -4.88
CA ASP A 56 -6.11 -1.20 -5.62
C ASP A 56 -4.60 -0.87 -5.63
N TRP A 57 -3.77 -1.85 -5.29
CA TRP A 57 -2.33 -1.69 -5.34
C TRP A 57 -1.88 -1.56 -6.80
N ASP A 58 -1.33 -0.41 -7.15
CA ASP A 58 -0.77 -0.19 -8.47
C ASP A 58 0.73 -0.48 -8.44
N ALA A 59 1.11 -1.68 -8.88
CA ALA A 59 2.51 -2.11 -8.91
C ALA A 59 3.39 -1.25 -9.83
N GLN A 60 2.81 -0.44 -10.73
CA GLN A 60 3.54 0.49 -11.58
C GLN A 60 3.84 1.83 -10.88
N ARG A 61 3.11 2.13 -9.80
CA ARG A 61 3.27 3.34 -8.97
C ARG A 61 4.07 3.11 -7.69
N ALA A 62 4.36 1.85 -7.35
CA ALA A 62 5.43 1.54 -6.41
C ALA A 62 6.68 2.28 -6.86
N PRO A 63 7.48 2.88 -5.96
CA PRO A 63 8.65 3.65 -6.36
C PRO A 63 9.53 2.75 -7.23
N THR A 64 9.43 2.95 -8.53
CA THR A 64 10.52 2.69 -9.44
C THR A 64 11.61 3.56 -8.86
N ASP A 65 12.56 2.93 -8.19
CA ASP A 65 13.87 3.51 -7.94
C ASP A 65 14.30 4.08 -9.30
N ASP A 66 14.09 5.38 -9.49
CA ASP A 66 14.43 6.11 -10.71
C ASP A 66 15.97 6.25 -10.78
N ARG A 67 16.72 5.18 -10.46
CA ARG A 67 18.17 5.08 -10.60
C ARG A 67 18.61 4.94 -12.06
N ASN A 68 17.72 5.12 -13.02
CA ASN A 68 18.08 5.11 -14.43
C ASN A 68 17.76 6.43 -15.14
N SER A 69 18.06 7.56 -14.49
CA SER A 69 18.45 8.76 -15.22
C SER A 69 19.97 8.78 -15.35
N VAL A 70 20.51 7.93 -16.23
CA VAL A 70 21.88 8.13 -16.73
C VAL A 70 21.89 9.43 -17.53
N PRO A 71 22.70 10.45 -17.18
CA PRO A 71 22.90 11.57 -18.08
C PRO A 71 23.71 11.07 -19.27
N GLN A 72 23.07 10.86 -20.41
CA GLN A 72 23.80 10.71 -21.67
C GLN A 72 24.34 12.09 -22.08
N LEU A 73 25.63 12.31 -21.80
CA LEU A 73 26.51 13.21 -22.56
C LEU A 73 27.02 12.42 -23.78
N PRO A 74 27.10 13.01 -24.98
CA PRO A 74 27.89 14.22 -25.24
C PRO A 74 27.13 15.42 -25.83
#